data_AF-A0A821AYS4-F1
#
_entry.id   AF-A0A821AYS4-F1
#
_cell.length_a   1.000
_cell.length_b   1.000
_cell.length_c   1.000
_cell.angle_alpha   90.00
_cell.angle_beta   90.00
_cell.angle_gamma   90.00
#
_symmetry.space_group_name_H-M   'P 1'
#
loop_
_entity.id
_entity.type
_entity.pdbx_description
1 polymer ?
#
loop_
_entity_poly.entity_id
_entity_poly.type
_entity_poly.pdbx_seq_one_letter_code
_entity_poly.pdbx_strand_id
1 'polypeptide(L)'
;MSGMKQIQTVVLFDRSVDLITPFCSQMCYEGLVDEYFNIEAGRVKIPKTENADNSGKQFDHISLSTRDDMMIERIRAMHFTKVFQEIKAVLAQQNVLQNDFRDKMQDATISDLKQLVHTDVKGHINAKRQLTRHLDLCTDIYEKKKATDFKIQLEIEKDILHSQNFEDIVSYIHTMICRCEPSKYRPLQLLCLLSAANNGLTRESYELLCRSFLQAYGYDNIPLLYKLEKLNLFHVKRPCDVPISSSASTPAGFRGDAFLKMGKQVAQNLTDKTQTQKTFFQFMRKRLNLTPELNQQVKTTPGPDMADIFGSIYVPFSCRLIEEALLNPPKLSTLQHELIQRGYPGAEDLFSHRSSGVSTRAQYHDNQQSILVVFIGGCTQSEINALRMLALSKSNSKWRFYFAPTNVWTHTRLLQEIETAQ
;
A
#
# COMPACT_ATOMS: atom_id res chain seq x y z
N MET A 1 1.97 -36.03 -13.75
CA MET A 1 2.44 -35.12 -12.68
C MET A 1 2.86 -33.81 -13.33
N SER A 2 2.08 -32.75 -13.14
CA SER A 2 2.48 -31.39 -13.51
C SER A 2 3.77 -31.05 -12.76
N GLY A 3 4.86 -30.78 -13.47
CA GLY A 3 6.15 -30.47 -12.85
C GLY A 3 5.98 -29.33 -11.85
N MET A 4 6.41 -29.53 -10.61
CA MET A 4 6.41 -28.48 -9.60
C MET A 4 7.17 -27.28 -10.15
N LYS A 5 6.49 -26.14 -10.28
CA LYS A 5 7.12 -24.89 -10.73
C LYS A 5 8.16 -24.50 -9.71
N GLN A 6 9.43 -24.60 -10.08
CA GLN A 6 10.54 -24.27 -9.21
C GLN A 6 10.58 -22.75 -8.99
N ILE A 7 10.58 -22.33 -7.73
CA ILE A 7 10.81 -20.93 -7.36
C ILE A 7 12.26 -20.59 -7.75
N GLN A 8 12.42 -19.55 -8.56
CA GLN A 8 13.73 -19.12 -9.07
C GLN A 8 14.34 -18.02 -8.20
N THR A 9 13.51 -17.11 -7.70
CA THR A 9 13.93 -15.99 -6.87
C THR A 9 13.06 -15.91 -5.62
N VAL A 10 13.70 -15.69 -4.48
CA VAL A 10 13.03 -15.36 -3.22
C VAL A 10 13.40 -13.94 -2.84
N VAL A 11 12.40 -13.12 -2.56
CA VAL A 11 12.55 -11.76 -2.04
C VAL A 11 12.02 -11.75 -0.61
N LEU A 12 12.88 -11.42 0.34
CA LEU A 12 12.49 -11.22 1.74
C LEU A 12 12.41 -9.70 1.97
N PHE A 13 11.24 -9.21 2.33
CA PHE A 13 10.99 -7.80 2.58
C PHE A 13 10.55 -7.59 4.02
N ASP A 14 11.33 -6.82 4.79
CA ASP A 14 10.97 -6.42 6.15
C ASP A 14 10.12 -5.16 6.13
N ARG A 15 8.96 -5.20 6.78
CA ARG A 15 8.00 -4.08 6.84
C ARG A 15 8.61 -2.82 7.42
N SER A 16 9.58 -2.92 8.33
CA SER A 16 10.25 -1.77 8.96
C SER A 16 10.97 -0.86 7.96
N VAL A 17 11.31 -1.37 6.77
CA VAL A 17 11.94 -0.59 5.69
C VAL A 17 10.97 0.44 5.08
N ASP A 18 9.67 0.16 5.11
CA ASP A 18 8.65 1.05 4.54
C ASP A 18 7.43 1.11 5.46
N LEU A 19 7.47 1.97 6.47
CA LEU A 19 6.31 2.19 7.33
C LEU A 19 5.25 3.10 6.71
N ILE A 20 5.46 3.60 5.49
CA ILE A 20 4.62 4.63 4.87
C ILE A 20 3.44 4.00 4.13
N THR A 21 3.72 3.00 3.28
CA THR A 21 2.70 2.36 2.45
C THR A 21 1.45 1.90 3.22
N PRO A 22 1.56 1.27 4.41
CA PRO A 22 0.37 0.84 5.17
C PRO A 22 -0.58 1.95 5.61
N PHE A 23 -0.11 3.21 5.68
CA PHE A 23 -0.93 4.35 6.08
C PHE A 23 -1.43 5.19 4.90
N CYS A 24 -1.04 4.87 3.67
CA CYS A 24 -1.63 5.48 2.48
C CYS A 24 -3.00 4.84 2.17
N SER A 25 -3.97 5.67 1.81
CA SER A 25 -5.31 5.19 1.43
C SER A 25 -5.26 4.31 0.19
N GLN A 26 -5.80 3.10 0.30
CA GLN A 26 -5.86 2.17 -0.82
C GLN A 26 -6.92 2.59 -1.83
N MET A 27 -6.61 2.47 -3.13
CA MET A 27 -7.51 2.89 -4.22
C MET A 27 -7.85 1.79 -5.22
N CYS A 28 -7.32 0.57 -5.02
CA CYS A 28 -7.80 -0.61 -5.75
C CYS A 28 -9.04 -1.22 -5.10
N TYR A 29 -9.84 -1.97 -5.88
CA TYR A 29 -11.06 -2.62 -5.41
C TYR A 29 -10.83 -3.48 -4.16
N GLU A 30 -9.89 -4.44 -4.23
CA GLU A 30 -9.69 -5.42 -3.15
C GLU A 30 -9.14 -4.74 -1.89
N GLY A 31 -8.29 -3.72 -2.03
CA GLY A 31 -7.79 -2.93 -0.91
C GLY A 31 -8.89 -2.15 -0.20
N LEU A 32 -9.81 -1.55 -0.95
CA LEU A 32 -10.97 -0.86 -0.35
C LEU A 32 -11.96 -1.83 0.27
N VAL A 33 -12.18 -3.00 -0.34
CA VAL A 33 -13.00 -4.05 0.29
C VAL A 33 -12.40 -4.45 1.64
N ASP A 34 -11.08 -4.59 1.72
CA ASP A 34 -10.37 -4.90 2.97
C ASP A 34 -10.49 -3.78 4.02
N GLU A 35 -10.32 -2.51 3.61
CA GLU A 35 -10.45 -1.36 4.52
C GLU A 35 -11.85 -1.20 5.11
N TYR A 36 -12.89 -1.44 4.32
CA TYR A 36 -14.27 -1.14 4.72
C TYR A 36 -15.06 -2.34 5.24
N PHE A 37 -14.63 -3.57 4.92
CA PHE A 37 -15.35 -4.79 5.30
C PHE A 37 -14.49 -5.88 5.93
N ASN A 38 -13.16 -5.70 5.95
CA ASN A 38 -12.19 -6.67 6.48
C ASN A 38 -12.22 -8.02 5.74
N ILE A 39 -11.15 -8.32 5.01
CA ILE A 39 -10.99 -9.63 4.37
C ILE A 39 -10.37 -10.60 5.38
N GLU A 40 -11.10 -11.66 5.71
CA GLU A 40 -10.65 -12.74 6.60
C GLU A 40 -10.63 -14.06 5.83
N ALA A 41 -9.47 -14.71 5.76
CA ALA A 41 -9.29 -15.99 5.07
C ALA A 41 -9.86 -16.01 3.63
N GLY A 42 -9.68 -14.91 2.89
CA GLY A 42 -10.16 -14.76 1.52
C GLY A 42 -11.68 -14.60 1.40
N ARG A 43 -12.37 -14.23 2.48
CA ARG A 43 -13.82 -13.99 2.49
C ARG A 43 -14.17 -12.66 3.15
N VAL A 44 -15.31 -12.12 2.74
CA VAL A 44 -15.90 -10.89 3.29
C VAL A 44 -17.27 -11.22 3.87
N LYS A 45 -17.53 -10.71 5.09
CA LYS A 45 -18.81 -10.86 5.79
C LYS A 45 -19.67 -9.63 5.55
N ILE A 46 -20.87 -9.82 5.00
CA ILE A 46 -21.81 -8.72 4.72
C ILE A 46 -23.12 -8.99 5.45
N PRO A 47 -23.68 -8.02 6.19
CA PRO A 47 -25.02 -8.18 6.79
C PRO A 47 -26.06 -8.41 5.69
N LYS A 48 -26.91 -9.42 5.82
CA LYS A 48 -28.05 -9.55 4.90
C LYS A 48 -29.07 -8.45 5.19
N THR A 49 -29.49 -7.74 4.16
CA THR A 49 -30.50 -6.67 4.21
C THR A 49 -31.94 -7.19 4.23
N GLU A 50 -32.16 -8.52 4.21
CA GLU A 50 -33.51 -9.10 4.14
C GLU A 50 -34.04 -9.51 5.52
N ASN A 51 -35.14 -8.85 5.90
CA ASN A 51 -36.10 -9.11 6.98
C ASN A 51 -35.58 -9.06 8.43
N ALA A 52 -35.91 -7.93 9.07
CA ALA A 52 -35.76 -7.63 10.49
C ALA A 52 -36.74 -8.42 11.40
N ASP A 53 -37.01 -9.69 11.08
CA ASP A 53 -37.84 -10.56 11.91
C ASP A 53 -36.94 -11.57 12.65
N ASN A 54 -36.45 -11.13 13.83
CA ASN A 54 -36.20 -11.93 15.03
C ASN A 54 -35.51 -13.31 14.93
N SER A 55 -34.58 -13.55 14.00
CA SER A 55 -33.74 -14.75 14.03
C SER A 55 -32.27 -14.49 13.69
N GLY A 56 -31.54 -13.84 14.61
CA GLY A 56 -30.08 -13.68 14.54
C GLY A 56 -29.59 -12.81 13.36
N LYS A 57 -28.45 -12.13 13.53
CA LYS A 57 -27.83 -11.40 12.42
C LYS A 57 -27.32 -12.43 11.40
N GLN A 58 -28.06 -12.68 10.33
CA GLN A 58 -27.61 -13.55 9.24
C GLN A 58 -26.63 -12.75 8.36
N PHE A 59 -25.43 -13.31 8.15
CA PHE A 59 -24.42 -12.73 7.28
C PHE A 59 -24.36 -13.51 5.96
N ASP A 60 -24.16 -12.80 4.86
CA ASP A 60 -23.70 -13.40 3.61
C ASP A 60 -22.17 -13.40 3.57
N HIS A 61 -21.61 -14.39 2.88
CA HIS A 61 -20.17 -14.52 2.69
C HIS A 61 -19.83 -14.42 1.21
N ILE A 62 -19.02 -13.43 0.86
CA ILE A 62 -18.43 -13.32 -0.47
C ILE A 62 -17.03 -13.93 -0.43
N SER A 63 -16.77 -14.92 -1.29
CA SER A 63 -15.43 -15.48 -1.52
C SER A 63 -14.69 -14.59 -2.50
N LEU A 64 -13.48 -14.17 -2.15
CA LEU A 64 -12.57 -13.40 -3.02
C LEU A 64 -11.54 -14.30 -3.72
N SER A 65 -11.82 -15.60 -3.80
CA SER A 65 -11.00 -16.58 -4.49
C SER A 65 -11.40 -16.70 -5.95
N THR A 66 -10.42 -16.67 -6.86
CA THR A 66 -10.63 -16.88 -8.30
C THR A 66 -11.28 -18.24 -8.62
N ARG A 67 -11.22 -19.21 -7.69
CA ARG A 67 -11.87 -20.52 -7.83
C ARG A 67 -13.39 -20.44 -7.75
N ASP A 68 -13.90 -19.58 -6.87
CA ASP A 68 -15.34 -19.49 -6.57
C ASP A 68 -16.00 -18.32 -7.30
N ASP A 69 -15.22 -17.29 -7.59
CA ASP A 69 -15.62 -16.11 -8.33
C ASP A 69 -14.55 -15.77 -9.37
N MET A 70 -14.88 -15.80 -10.66
CA MET A 70 -13.93 -15.39 -11.70
C MET A 70 -13.87 -13.87 -11.87
N MET A 71 -14.87 -13.13 -11.37
CA MET A 71 -14.93 -11.68 -11.52
C MET A 71 -13.83 -10.99 -10.73
N ILE A 72 -13.53 -11.47 -9.52
CA ILE A 72 -12.50 -10.87 -8.67
C ILE A 72 -11.13 -10.76 -9.34
N GLU A 73 -10.77 -11.69 -10.24
CA GLU A 73 -9.49 -11.60 -10.99
C GLU A 73 -9.44 -10.35 -11.88
N ARG A 74 -10.58 -9.94 -12.45
CA ARG A 74 -10.68 -8.77 -13.34
C ARG A 74 -10.65 -7.46 -12.56
N ILE A 75 -11.29 -7.42 -11.38
CA ILE A 75 -11.52 -6.15 -10.66
C ILE A 75 -10.57 -5.92 -9.49
N ARG A 76 -9.93 -6.94 -8.90
CA ARG A 76 -9.17 -6.82 -7.64
C ARG A 76 -8.14 -5.68 -7.62
N ALA A 77 -7.34 -5.59 -8.66
CA ALA A 77 -6.25 -4.62 -8.80
C ALA A 77 -6.70 -3.36 -9.55
N MET A 78 -7.95 -3.30 -9.99
CA MET A 78 -8.47 -2.17 -10.73
C MET A 78 -8.67 -0.98 -9.79
N HIS A 79 -8.28 0.22 -10.25
CA HIS A 79 -8.60 1.45 -9.56
C HIS A 79 -10.11 1.60 -9.41
N PHE A 80 -10.57 1.94 -8.21
CA PHE A 80 -11.97 1.88 -7.80
C PHE A 80 -12.93 2.62 -8.73
N THR A 81 -12.51 3.77 -9.29
CA THR A 81 -13.37 4.55 -10.20
C THR A 81 -13.71 3.82 -11.50
N LYS A 82 -12.89 2.84 -11.92
CA LYS A 82 -13.11 2.05 -13.14
C LYS A 82 -13.97 0.81 -12.89
N VAL A 83 -14.08 0.35 -11.63
CA VAL A 83 -14.74 -0.93 -11.27
C VAL A 83 -16.21 -0.95 -11.64
N PHE A 84 -16.96 0.13 -11.38
CA PHE A 84 -18.39 0.20 -11.73
C PHE A 84 -18.63 0.03 -13.23
N GLN A 85 -17.77 0.63 -14.06
CA GLN A 85 -17.87 0.51 -15.52
C GLN A 85 -17.57 -0.92 -15.97
N GLU A 86 -16.54 -1.54 -15.39
CA GLU A 86 -16.19 -2.92 -15.66
C GLU A 86 -17.32 -3.89 -15.28
N ILE A 87 -17.88 -3.78 -14.07
CA ILE A 87 -19.01 -4.62 -13.63
C ILE A 87 -20.21 -4.46 -14.57
N LYS A 88 -20.54 -3.24 -14.97
CA LYS A 88 -21.64 -2.99 -15.93
C LYS A 88 -21.37 -3.63 -17.29
N ALA A 89 -20.15 -3.55 -17.80
CA ALA A 89 -19.76 -4.16 -19.07
C ALA A 89 -19.87 -5.69 -19.02
N VAL A 90 -19.39 -6.32 -17.94
CA VAL A 90 -19.50 -7.78 -17.75
C VAL A 90 -20.96 -8.20 -17.57
N LEU A 91 -21.76 -7.43 -16.83
CA LEU A 91 -23.18 -7.71 -16.63
C LEU A 91 -23.96 -7.64 -17.95
N ALA A 92 -23.64 -6.69 -18.83
CA ALA A 92 -24.21 -6.61 -20.17
C ALA A 92 -23.84 -7.86 -21.01
N GLN A 93 -22.58 -8.30 -20.97
CA GLN A 93 -22.14 -9.53 -21.64
C GLN A 93 -22.91 -10.76 -21.12
N GLN A 94 -23.10 -10.87 -19.81
CA GLN A 94 -23.91 -11.93 -19.21
C GLN A 94 -25.37 -11.85 -19.68
N ASN A 95 -25.97 -10.66 -19.80
CA ASN A 95 -27.34 -10.54 -20.31
C ASN A 95 -27.49 -11.03 -21.77
N VAL A 96 -26.50 -10.77 -22.62
CA VAL A 96 -26.49 -11.29 -24.00
C VAL A 96 -26.44 -12.82 -23.99
N LEU A 97 -25.52 -13.41 -23.23
CA LEU A 97 -25.43 -14.87 -23.07
C LEU A 97 -26.74 -15.49 -22.58
N GLN A 98 -27.46 -14.80 -21.68
CA GLN A 98 -28.78 -15.27 -21.22
C GLN A 98 -29.81 -15.35 -22.34
N ASN A 99 -29.83 -14.37 -23.24
CA ASN A 99 -30.74 -14.37 -24.38
C ASN A 99 -30.37 -15.50 -25.34
N ASP A 100 -29.08 -15.68 -25.63
CA ASP A 100 -28.59 -16.78 -26.46
C ASP A 100 -28.96 -18.15 -25.89
N PHE A 101 -28.92 -18.33 -24.56
CA PHE A 101 -29.40 -19.55 -23.90
C PHE A 101 -30.90 -19.74 -24.09
N ARG A 102 -31.69 -18.67 -23.95
CA ARG A 102 -33.13 -18.74 -24.12
C ARG A 102 -33.51 -19.18 -25.53
N ASP A 103 -32.80 -18.66 -26.53
CA ASP A 103 -33.04 -18.99 -27.93
C ASP A 103 -32.63 -20.44 -28.23
N LYS A 104 -31.48 -20.91 -27.73
CA LYS A 104 -31.06 -22.32 -27.85
C LYS A 104 -32.01 -23.31 -27.17
N MET A 105 -32.69 -22.91 -26.10
CA MET A 105 -33.68 -23.77 -25.43
C MET A 105 -34.95 -23.98 -26.25
N GLN A 106 -35.24 -23.14 -27.25
CA GLN A 106 -36.44 -23.30 -28.09
C GLN A 106 -36.32 -24.50 -29.04
N ASP A 107 -35.09 -24.85 -29.47
CA ASP A 107 -34.84 -25.89 -30.48
C ASP A 107 -34.13 -27.15 -29.92
N ALA A 108 -33.95 -27.25 -28.59
CA ALA A 108 -33.14 -28.29 -27.95
C ALA A 108 -33.90 -29.59 -27.65
N THR A 109 -33.20 -30.73 -27.78
CA THR A 109 -33.74 -32.03 -27.34
C THR A 109 -33.69 -32.20 -25.82
N ILE A 110 -34.43 -33.17 -25.27
CA ILE A 110 -34.50 -33.43 -23.81
C ILE A 110 -33.12 -33.76 -23.20
N SER A 111 -32.23 -34.40 -23.96
CA SER A 111 -30.86 -34.69 -23.51
C SER A 111 -30.01 -33.42 -23.47
N ASP A 112 -30.12 -32.58 -24.50
CA ASP A 112 -29.42 -31.30 -24.59
C ASP A 112 -29.87 -30.33 -23.49
N LEU A 113 -31.17 -30.32 -23.17
CA LEU A 113 -31.74 -29.53 -22.08
C LEU A 113 -31.14 -29.90 -20.72
N LYS A 114 -30.92 -31.19 -20.43
CA LYS A 114 -30.29 -31.60 -19.16
C LYS A 114 -28.85 -31.11 -19.06
N GLN A 115 -28.08 -31.19 -20.14
CA GLN A 115 -26.68 -30.73 -20.15
C GLN A 115 -26.58 -29.20 -20.04
N LEU A 116 -27.46 -28.47 -20.75
CA LEU A 116 -27.53 -27.01 -20.78
C LEU A 116 -27.98 -26.44 -19.42
N VAL A 117 -28.97 -27.06 -18.76
CA VAL A 117 -29.41 -26.65 -17.42
C VAL A 117 -28.34 -26.91 -16.36
N HIS A 118 -27.62 -28.03 -16.46
CA HIS A 118 -26.70 -28.44 -15.40
C HIS A 118 -25.35 -27.71 -15.43
N THR A 119 -24.90 -27.26 -16.60
CA THR A 119 -23.56 -26.65 -16.76
C THR A 119 -23.68 -25.15 -17.01
N ASP A 120 -24.48 -24.76 -17.99
CA ASP A 120 -24.47 -23.38 -18.50
C ASP A 120 -25.36 -22.46 -17.66
N VAL A 121 -26.58 -22.90 -17.33
CA VAL A 121 -27.53 -22.09 -16.54
C VAL A 121 -27.06 -21.88 -15.11
N LYS A 122 -26.55 -22.93 -14.44
CA LYS A 122 -26.02 -22.80 -13.07
C LYS A 122 -24.80 -21.89 -13.01
N GLY A 123 -23.88 -22.02 -13.98
CA GLY A 123 -22.71 -21.14 -14.09
C GLY A 123 -23.12 -19.68 -14.30
N HIS A 124 -24.05 -19.44 -15.21
CA HIS A 124 -24.61 -18.12 -15.52
C HIS A 124 -25.29 -17.44 -14.31
N ILE A 125 -26.17 -18.18 -13.62
CA ILE A 125 -26.84 -17.68 -12.40
C ILE A 125 -25.80 -17.34 -11.32
N ASN A 126 -24.80 -18.19 -11.12
CA ASN A 126 -23.74 -17.93 -10.14
C ASN A 126 -22.92 -16.68 -10.52
N ALA A 127 -22.52 -16.54 -11.78
CA ALA A 127 -21.77 -15.38 -12.26
C ALA A 127 -22.54 -14.07 -12.06
N LYS A 128 -23.83 -14.04 -12.43
CA LYS A 128 -24.72 -12.89 -12.16
C LYS A 128 -24.84 -12.58 -10.68
N ARG A 129 -25.01 -13.60 -9.84
CA ARG A 129 -25.07 -13.43 -8.38
C ARG A 129 -23.80 -12.79 -7.83
N GLN A 130 -22.61 -13.22 -8.28
CA GLN A 130 -21.35 -12.58 -7.84
C GLN A 130 -21.24 -11.14 -8.33
N LEU A 131 -21.63 -10.84 -9.58
CA LEU A 131 -21.63 -9.48 -10.11
C LEU A 131 -22.51 -8.54 -9.28
N THR A 132 -23.73 -8.96 -8.92
CA THR A 132 -24.63 -8.17 -8.06
C THR A 132 -23.98 -7.92 -6.70
N ARG A 133 -23.42 -8.95 -6.07
CA ARG A 133 -22.73 -8.82 -4.78
C ARG A 133 -21.54 -7.85 -4.82
N HIS A 134 -20.74 -7.88 -5.88
CA HIS A 134 -19.64 -6.92 -6.05
C HIS A 134 -20.16 -5.50 -6.31
N LEU A 135 -21.28 -5.35 -7.00
CA LEU A 135 -21.94 -4.06 -7.20
C LEU A 135 -22.47 -3.47 -5.89
N ASP A 136 -23.04 -4.30 -5.02
CA ASP A 136 -23.51 -3.90 -3.70
C ASP A 136 -22.33 -3.41 -2.84
N LEU A 137 -21.23 -4.19 -2.80
CA LEU A 137 -19.98 -3.76 -2.16
C LEU A 137 -19.47 -2.42 -2.69
N CYS A 138 -19.45 -2.24 -4.02
CA CYS A 138 -19.04 -0.97 -4.64
C CYS A 138 -19.94 0.20 -4.19
N THR A 139 -21.24 -0.02 -4.09
CA THR A 139 -22.22 1.00 -3.67
C THR A 139 -21.97 1.41 -2.23
N ASP A 140 -21.80 0.44 -1.32
CA ASP A 140 -21.51 0.71 0.08
C ASP A 140 -20.17 1.44 0.29
N ILE A 141 -19.11 1.03 -0.44
CA ILE A 141 -17.80 1.73 -0.39
C ILE A 141 -17.97 3.18 -0.85
N TYR A 142 -18.72 3.40 -1.93
CA TYR A 142 -18.94 4.74 -2.47
C TYR A 142 -19.63 5.65 -1.43
N GLU A 143 -20.69 5.17 -0.79
CA GLU A 143 -21.40 5.95 0.25
C GLU A 143 -20.50 6.25 1.46
N LYS A 144 -19.71 5.27 1.92
CA LYS A 144 -18.75 5.49 3.03
C LYS A 144 -17.65 6.50 2.66
N LYS A 145 -17.13 6.48 1.42
CA LYS A 145 -16.13 7.46 0.95
C LYS A 145 -16.72 8.86 0.85
N LYS A 146 -17.97 8.97 0.38
CA LYS A 146 -18.70 10.25 0.31
C LYS A 146 -18.92 10.86 1.70
N ALA A 147 -19.20 10.03 2.70
CA ALA A 147 -19.44 10.47 4.07
C ALA A 147 -18.20 11.02 4.80
N THR A 148 -16.99 10.81 4.27
CA THR A 148 -15.75 11.03 5.03
C THR A 148 -14.76 12.01 4.38
N ASP A 149 -15.25 12.96 3.58
CA ASP A 149 -14.42 13.97 2.89
C ASP A 149 -13.17 13.38 2.23
N PHE A 150 -13.28 12.15 1.69
CA PHE A 150 -12.15 11.33 1.29
C PHE A 150 -11.24 12.00 0.24
N LYS A 151 -11.81 12.85 -0.60
CA LYS A 151 -11.05 13.65 -1.58
C LYS A 151 -10.07 14.62 -0.90
N ILE A 152 -10.49 15.28 0.18
CA ILE A 152 -9.63 16.19 0.94
C ILE A 152 -8.52 15.39 1.61
N GLN A 153 -8.86 14.23 2.19
CA GLN A 153 -7.85 13.34 2.78
C GLN A 153 -6.78 12.93 1.76
N LEU A 154 -7.14 12.57 0.53
CA LEU A 154 -6.16 12.23 -0.50
C LEU A 154 -5.22 13.39 -0.87
N GLU A 155 -5.72 14.63 -0.91
CA GLU A 155 -4.85 15.80 -1.12
C GLU A 155 -3.91 16.02 0.07
N ILE A 156 -4.40 15.83 1.30
CA ILE A 156 -3.56 15.89 2.52
C ILE A 156 -2.49 14.79 2.51
N GLU A 157 -2.84 13.55 2.16
CA GLU A 157 -1.87 12.44 2.02
C GLU A 157 -0.81 12.75 0.97
N LYS A 158 -1.21 13.32 -0.18
CA LYS A 158 -0.29 13.77 -1.22
C LYS A 158 0.65 14.86 -0.69
N ASP A 159 0.15 15.86 0.00
CA ASP A 159 0.96 16.95 0.57
C ASP A 159 1.96 16.41 1.61
N ILE A 160 1.53 15.46 2.45
CA ILE A 160 2.41 14.74 3.39
C ILE A 160 3.55 14.05 2.64
N LEU A 161 3.24 13.28 1.60
CA LEU A 161 4.23 12.53 0.82
C LEU A 161 5.19 13.46 0.07
N HIS A 162 4.76 14.67 -0.28
CA HIS A 162 5.60 15.68 -0.93
C HIS A 162 6.37 16.57 0.06
N SER A 163 6.09 16.45 1.37
CA SER A 163 6.56 17.36 2.42
C SER A 163 6.21 18.82 2.13
N GLN A 164 4.95 19.08 1.77
CA GLN A 164 4.40 20.40 1.44
C GLN A 164 3.27 20.77 2.41
N ASN A 165 2.93 22.07 2.50
CA ASN A 165 1.76 22.58 3.24
C ASN A 165 1.65 22.07 4.69
N PHE A 166 2.76 22.03 5.43
CA PHE A 166 2.82 21.42 6.77
C PHE A 166 1.78 21.98 7.76
N GLU A 167 1.62 23.32 7.80
CA GLU A 167 0.64 23.97 8.67
C GLU A 167 -0.80 23.59 8.32
N ASP A 168 -1.13 23.50 7.04
CA ASP A 168 -2.46 23.09 6.58
C ASP A 168 -2.74 21.62 6.93
N ILE A 169 -1.74 20.75 6.80
CA ILE A 169 -1.82 19.35 7.21
C ILE A 169 -2.09 19.24 8.72
N VAL A 170 -1.30 19.92 9.54
CA VAL A 170 -1.45 19.91 11.01
C VAL A 170 -2.82 20.46 11.40
N SER A 171 -3.25 21.56 10.78
CA SER A 171 -4.57 22.17 11.00
C SER A 171 -5.71 21.23 10.63
N TYR A 172 -5.61 20.52 9.51
CA TYR A 172 -6.59 19.52 9.08
C TYR A 172 -6.68 18.36 10.09
N ILE A 173 -5.55 17.77 10.47
CA ILE A 173 -5.52 16.66 11.44
C ILE A 173 -6.04 17.12 12.80
N HIS A 174 -5.65 18.31 13.26
CA HIS A 174 -6.11 18.87 14.52
C HIS A 174 -7.63 19.10 14.49
N THR A 175 -8.17 19.67 13.41
CA THR A 175 -9.61 19.88 13.23
C THR A 175 -10.38 18.56 13.24
N MET A 176 -9.84 17.53 12.58
CA MET A 176 -10.40 16.18 12.55
C MET A 176 -10.48 15.57 13.96
N ILE A 177 -9.44 15.76 14.78
CA ILE A 177 -9.43 15.32 16.19
C ILE A 177 -10.46 16.12 17.02
N CYS A 178 -10.49 17.45 16.90
CA CYS A 178 -11.42 18.30 17.64
C CYS A 178 -12.89 18.02 17.30
N ARG A 179 -13.18 17.59 16.06
CA ARG A 179 -14.52 17.16 15.63
C ARG A 179 -14.90 15.77 16.14
N CYS A 180 -14.00 15.08 16.84
CA CYS A 180 -14.22 13.74 17.37
C CYS A 180 -14.63 12.75 16.26
N GLU A 181 -13.82 12.64 15.21
CA GLU A 181 -14.04 11.62 14.15
C GLU A 181 -14.39 10.27 14.78
N PRO A 182 -15.45 9.57 14.31
CA PRO A 182 -15.96 8.37 14.97
C PRO A 182 -14.91 7.27 15.18
N SER A 183 -13.94 7.17 14.27
CA SER A 183 -12.82 6.25 14.39
C SER A 183 -11.54 7.02 14.74
N LYS A 184 -11.03 6.81 15.96
CA LYS A 184 -9.73 7.36 16.42
C LYS A 184 -8.55 6.91 15.54
N TYR A 185 -8.69 5.80 14.81
CA TYR A 185 -7.64 5.28 13.94
C TYR A 185 -7.44 6.12 12.67
N ARG A 186 -8.44 6.91 12.28
CA ARG A 186 -8.36 7.79 11.11
C ARG A 186 -7.40 8.98 11.33
N PRO A 187 -7.51 9.77 12.42
CA PRO A 187 -6.47 10.75 12.71
C PRO A 187 -5.11 10.11 13.00
N LEU A 188 -5.06 8.96 13.68
CA LEU A 188 -3.79 8.23 13.88
C LEU A 188 -3.11 7.80 12.58
N GLN A 189 -3.88 7.41 11.56
CA GLN A 189 -3.35 7.09 10.23
C GLN A 189 -2.57 8.29 9.66
N LEU A 190 -3.17 9.48 9.65
CA LEU A 190 -2.51 10.68 9.11
C LEU A 190 -1.35 11.15 10.00
N LEU A 191 -1.45 11.01 11.32
CA LEU A 191 -0.35 11.29 12.25
C LEU A 191 0.86 10.38 11.97
N CYS A 192 0.62 9.08 11.80
CA CYS A 192 1.67 8.10 11.50
C CYS A 192 2.27 8.35 10.11
N LEU A 193 1.43 8.62 9.10
CA LEU A 193 1.90 8.94 7.75
C LEU A 193 2.76 10.21 7.74
N LEU A 194 2.31 11.28 8.42
CA LEU A 194 3.02 12.54 8.53
C LEU A 194 4.39 12.34 9.19
N SER A 195 4.41 11.65 10.33
CA SER A 195 5.65 11.38 11.07
C SER A 195 6.60 10.47 10.30
N ALA A 196 6.12 9.36 9.71
CA ALA A 196 6.96 8.42 8.95
C ALA A 196 7.56 9.06 7.68
N ALA A 197 6.79 9.85 6.94
CA ALA A 197 7.28 10.52 5.73
C ALA A 197 8.28 11.67 6.03
N ASN A 198 8.12 12.33 7.19
CA ASN A 198 8.89 13.51 7.57
C ASN A 198 9.93 13.26 8.68
N ASN A 199 10.10 11.99 9.08
CA ASN A 199 11.05 11.55 10.10
C ASN A 199 10.81 12.24 11.46
N GLY A 200 9.58 12.11 11.94
CA GLY A 200 9.09 12.75 13.15
C GLY A 200 8.55 14.17 12.94
N LEU A 201 7.90 14.70 13.97
CA LEU A 201 7.33 16.04 13.99
C LEU A 201 8.16 17.02 14.83
N THR A 202 7.95 18.32 14.63
CA THR A 202 8.46 19.31 15.60
C THR A 202 7.84 19.02 16.96
N ARG A 203 8.57 19.36 18.03
CA ARG A 203 8.10 19.15 19.40
C ARG A 203 6.76 19.84 19.66
N GLU A 204 6.60 21.05 19.17
CA GLU A 204 5.37 21.84 19.28
C GLU A 204 4.18 21.14 18.62
N SER A 205 4.30 20.74 17.35
CA SER A 205 3.20 20.05 16.64
C SER A 205 2.92 18.69 17.25
N TYR A 206 3.94 17.95 17.69
CA TYR A 206 3.77 16.66 18.37
C TYR A 206 2.98 16.81 19.67
N GLU A 207 3.39 17.73 20.56
CA GLU A 207 2.72 17.97 21.84
C GLU A 207 1.28 18.47 21.65
N LEU A 208 1.06 19.35 20.66
CA LEU A 208 -0.29 19.81 20.28
C LEU A 208 -1.18 18.62 19.89
N LEU A 209 -0.76 17.82 18.90
CA LEU A 209 -1.56 16.74 18.35
C LEU A 209 -1.77 15.61 19.37
N CYS A 210 -0.74 15.27 20.17
CA CYS A 210 -0.85 14.31 21.27
C CYS A 210 -1.90 14.74 22.29
N ARG A 211 -1.80 15.99 22.77
CA ARG A 211 -2.71 16.53 23.77
C ARG A 211 -4.14 16.56 23.25
N SER A 212 -4.35 17.06 22.03
CA SER A 212 -5.68 17.11 21.42
C SER A 212 -6.25 15.69 21.23
N PHE A 213 -5.42 14.73 20.82
CA PHE A 213 -5.85 13.33 20.66
C PHE A 213 -6.28 12.70 21.99
N LEU A 214 -5.49 12.86 23.06
CA LEU A 214 -5.81 12.32 24.39
C LEU A 214 -7.05 12.99 24.99
N GLN A 215 -7.24 14.29 24.77
CA GLN A 215 -8.44 15.01 25.22
C GLN A 215 -9.70 14.55 24.49
N ALA A 216 -9.62 14.25 23.19
CA ALA A 216 -10.77 13.82 22.39
C ALA A 216 -11.11 12.33 22.57
N TYR A 217 -10.11 11.46 22.66
CA TYR A 217 -10.29 9.99 22.63
C TYR A 217 -9.97 9.28 23.94
N GLY A 218 -9.54 10.01 24.97
CA GLY A 218 -9.26 9.49 26.31
C GLY A 218 -7.77 9.19 26.58
N TYR A 219 -7.40 9.27 27.86
CA TYR A 219 -6.03 9.05 28.33
C TYR A 219 -5.60 7.58 28.35
N ASP A 220 -6.54 6.65 28.20
CA ASP A 220 -6.25 5.21 28.04
C ASP A 220 -5.42 4.93 26.78
N ASN A 221 -5.31 5.88 25.85
CA ASN A 221 -4.47 5.79 24.66
C ASN A 221 -2.99 6.16 24.89
N ILE A 222 -2.57 6.54 26.10
CA ILE A 222 -1.14 6.80 26.39
C ILE A 222 -0.24 5.61 26.00
N PRO A 223 -0.56 4.35 26.37
CA PRO A 223 0.25 3.20 25.99
C PRO A 223 0.34 3.02 24.46
N LEU A 224 -0.75 3.29 23.74
CA LEU A 224 -0.77 3.26 22.27
C LEU A 224 0.20 4.30 21.70
N LEU A 225 0.13 5.56 22.13
CA LEU A 225 1.04 6.62 21.67
C LEU A 225 2.52 6.27 21.98
N TYR A 226 2.80 5.71 23.17
CA TYR A 226 4.14 5.25 23.53
C TYR A 226 4.64 4.13 22.60
N LYS A 227 3.81 3.14 22.27
CA LYS A 227 4.17 2.08 21.32
C LYS A 227 4.42 2.63 19.92
N LEU A 228 3.60 3.57 19.45
CA LEU A 228 3.81 4.24 18.16
C LEU A 228 5.12 5.01 18.12
N GLU A 229 5.51 5.66 19.23
CA GLU A 229 6.82 6.31 19.34
C GLU A 229 7.96 5.29 19.26
N LYS A 230 7.86 4.17 19.98
CA LYS A 230 8.88 3.09 19.96
C LYS A 230 9.04 2.44 18.60
N LEU A 231 7.96 2.34 17.82
CA LEU A 231 7.97 1.82 16.47
C LEU A 231 8.42 2.85 15.41
N ASN A 232 8.82 4.06 15.83
CA ASN A 232 9.12 5.20 14.94
C ASN A 232 7.95 5.58 14.01
N LEU A 233 6.71 5.28 14.40
CA LEU A 233 5.51 5.62 13.64
C LEU A 233 5.02 7.03 13.96
N PHE A 234 5.09 7.45 15.23
CA PHE A 234 4.67 8.77 15.66
C PHE A 234 5.58 9.29 16.78
N HIS A 235 6.54 10.14 16.44
CA HIS A 235 7.56 10.59 17.37
C HIS A 235 8.00 12.03 17.13
N VAL A 236 8.67 12.62 18.12
CA VAL A 236 9.37 13.91 17.97
C VAL A 236 10.60 13.71 17.10
N LYS A 237 10.84 14.65 16.18
CA LYS A 237 12.00 14.69 15.31
C LYS A 237 13.29 14.71 16.14
N ARG A 238 14.17 13.74 15.93
CA ARG A 238 15.45 13.64 16.66
C ARG A 238 16.57 14.37 15.90
N PRO A 239 17.50 15.06 16.59
CA PRO A 239 18.61 15.76 15.96
C PRO A 239 19.56 14.84 15.15
N CYS A 240 19.66 13.57 15.55
CA CYS A 240 20.56 12.58 14.94
C CYS A 240 20.01 11.90 13.68
N ASP A 241 18.71 12.07 13.38
CA ASP A 241 18.09 11.42 12.22
C ASP A 241 18.22 12.25 10.94
N VAL A 242 18.90 13.41 11.02
CA VAL A 242 19.33 14.20 9.86
C VAL A 242 20.77 13.79 9.55
N PRO A 243 21.07 13.26 8.35
CA PRO A 243 22.39 12.72 8.07
C PRO A 243 23.49 13.77 8.20
N ILE A 244 24.62 13.40 8.82
CA ILE A 244 25.77 14.29 8.96
C ILE A 244 26.44 14.37 7.59
N SER A 245 26.47 15.55 6.95
CA SER A 245 27.27 15.71 5.73
C SER A 245 28.75 15.52 6.08
N SER A 246 29.32 14.36 5.75
CA SER A 246 30.75 14.12 5.91
C SER A 246 31.50 14.84 4.80
N SER A 247 31.89 16.10 5.05
CA SER A 247 33.00 16.73 4.36
C SER A 247 33.82 17.53 5.37
N ALA A 248 34.56 16.82 6.23
CA ALA A 248 35.66 17.39 7.01
C ALA A 248 36.72 16.33 7.28
N SER A 249 37.59 16.08 6.30
CA SER A 249 38.94 15.61 6.61
C SER A 249 39.64 16.76 7.34
N THR A 250 39.86 16.59 8.65
CA THR A 250 40.56 17.61 9.45
C THR A 250 42.06 17.32 9.41
N PRO A 251 42.93 18.24 8.95
CA PRO A 251 44.35 18.16 9.24
C PRO A 251 44.59 18.55 10.70
N ALA A 252 45.46 17.81 11.38
CA ALA A 252 45.84 18.08 12.75
C ALA A 252 46.65 19.39 12.86
N GLY A 253 46.18 20.31 13.71
CA GLY A 253 47.00 21.33 14.35
C GLY A 253 46.66 22.78 13.98
N PHE A 254 45.76 23.44 14.73
CA PHE A 254 45.73 24.90 14.86
C PHE A 254 45.12 25.33 16.22
N ARG A 255 45.71 26.38 16.83
CA ARG A 255 45.45 26.86 18.20
C ARG A 255 44.20 27.78 18.30
N GLY A 256 43.46 27.61 19.39
CA GLY A 256 42.80 28.66 20.19
C GLY A 256 41.61 29.40 19.57
N ASP A 257 41.85 30.55 18.94
CA ASP A 257 40.78 31.51 18.64
C ASP A 257 40.17 31.37 17.24
N ALA A 258 40.93 30.82 16.29
CA ALA A 258 40.39 30.49 14.96
C ALA A 258 39.38 29.32 15.05
N PHE A 259 39.58 28.39 16.00
CA PHE A 259 38.66 27.28 16.24
C PHE A 259 37.31 27.73 16.79
N LEU A 260 37.27 28.79 17.61
CA LEU A 260 36.02 29.29 18.18
C LEU A 260 35.21 30.11 17.15
N LYS A 261 35.88 30.88 16.29
CA LYS A 261 35.23 31.55 15.14
C LYS A 261 34.79 30.56 14.07
N MET A 262 35.63 29.58 13.72
CA MET A 262 35.27 28.47 12.83
C MET A 262 34.17 27.61 13.44
N GLY A 263 34.15 27.40 14.76
CA GLY A 263 33.11 26.67 15.48
C GLY A 263 31.77 27.38 15.47
N LYS A 264 31.74 28.71 15.59
CA LYS A 264 30.52 29.52 15.40
C LYS A 264 30.07 29.57 13.94
N GLN A 265 31.00 29.61 12.99
CA GLN A 265 30.70 29.63 11.56
C GLN A 265 30.30 28.25 11.03
N VAL A 266 30.84 27.17 11.60
CA VAL A 266 30.42 25.78 11.39
C VAL A 266 29.10 25.51 12.09
N ALA A 267 28.83 26.07 13.28
CA ALA A 267 27.52 26.00 13.92
C ALA A 267 26.44 26.77 13.14
N GLN A 268 26.77 27.95 12.58
CA GLN A 268 25.88 28.70 11.68
C GLN A 268 25.68 27.98 10.34
N ASN A 269 26.74 27.43 9.76
CA ASN A 269 26.64 26.59 8.56
C ASN A 269 25.96 25.25 8.85
N LEU A 270 25.99 24.74 10.09
CA LEU A 270 25.23 23.58 10.53
C LEU A 270 23.76 23.97 10.65
N THR A 271 23.39 25.13 11.17
CA THR A 271 21.98 25.60 11.17
C THR A 271 21.45 25.89 9.76
N ASP A 272 22.28 26.39 8.84
CA ASP A 272 21.86 26.62 7.44
C ASP A 272 21.93 25.35 6.57
N LYS A 273 22.85 24.40 6.84
CA LYS A 273 22.92 23.11 6.12
C LYS A 273 22.01 22.03 6.70
N THR A 274 21.68 22.07 8.00
CA THR A 274 20.64 21.20 8.60
C THR A 274 19.27 21.45 7.99
N GLN A 275 19.03 22.64 7.41
CA GLN A 275 17.84 22.92 6.59
C GLN A 275 17.83 22.27 5.20
N THR A 276 18.96 21.77 4.67
CA THR A 276 19.04 21.33 3.26
C THR A 276 19.05 19.83 3.02
N GLN A 277 19.19 19.01 4.07
CA GLN A 277 19.15 17.55 3.91
C GLN A 277 17.71 17.02 4.02
N LYS A 278 17.27 16.42 2.91
CA LYS A 278 15.97 15.74 2.80
C LYS A 278 15.95 14.53 3.73
N THR A 279 14.77 14.25 4.31
CA THR A 279 14.53 13.01 5.07
C THR A 279 14.82 11.78 4.19
N PHE A 280 15.05 10.63 4.82
CA PHE A 280 15.30 9.37 4.10
C PHE A 280 14.23 9.12 3.03
N PHE A 281 12.96 9.21 3.43
CA PHE A 281 11.86 9.05 2.49
C PHE A 281 11.87 10.10 1.39
N GLN A 282 12.08 11.40 1.69
CA GLN A 282 12.12 12.43 0.66
C GLN A 282 13.28 12.26 -0.33
N PHE A 283 14.41 11.71 0.11
CA PHE A 283 15.51 11.33 -0.76
C PHE A 283 15.13 10.15 -1.66
N MET A 284 14.60 9.07 -1.07
CA MET A 284 14.19 7.86 -1.77
C MET A 284 13.04 8.12 -2.75
N ARG A 285 12.08 8.96 -2.37
CA ARG A 285 10.97 9.42 -3.22
C ARG A 285 11.45 9.95 -4.55
N LYS A 286 12.48 10.80 -4.54
CA LYS A 286 13.06 11.36 -5.76
C LYS A 286 13.90 10.34 -6.52
N ARG A 287 14.72 9.55 -5.83
CA ARG A 287 15.63 8.57 -6.47
C ARG A 287 14.91 7.40 -7.11
N LEU A 288 13.78 6.97 -6.53
CA LEU A 288 12.98 5.84 -6.98
C LEU A 288 11.67 6.26 -7.66
N ASN A 289 11.46 7.56 -7.85
CA ASN A 289 10.24 8.11 -8.46
C ASN A 289 8.96 7.57 -7.79
N LEU A 290 8.89 7.68 -6.45
CA LEU A 290 7.77 7.15 -5.66
C LEU A 290 6.52 8.04 -5.75
N THR A 291 6.65 9.26 -6.23
CA THR A 291 5.53 10.18 -6.47
C THR A 291 5.64 10.67 -7.91
N PRO A 292 4.76 10.24 -8.82
CA PRO A 292 4.78 10.72 -10.20
C PRO A 292 4.60 12.24 -10.22
N GLU A 293 5.52 12.97 -10.87
CA GLU A 293 5.37 14.41 -11.04
C GLU A 293 4.31 14.69 -12.12
N LEU A 294 3.25 15.46 -11.78
CA LEU A 294 2.14 15.83 -12.68
C LEU A 294 2.59 16.48 -14.00
N ASN A 295 3.80 17.05 -14.05
CA ASN A 295 4.33 17.82 -15.18
C ASN A 295 5.27 17.02 -16.10
N GLN A 296 5.63 15.79 -15.75
CA GLN A 296 6.30 14.92 -16.71
C GLN A 296 5.22 14.35 -17.61
N GLN A 297 5.26 14.70 -18.90
CA GLN A 297 4.45 14.05 -19.94
C GLN A 297 4.40 12.56 -19.61
N VAL A 298 3.19 12.05 -19.33
CA VAL A 298 2.92 10.65 -19.06
C VAL A 298 3.78 9.86 -20.02
N LYS A 299 4.86 9.22 -19.53
CA LYS A 299 5.59 8.29 -20.37
C LYS A 299 4.55 7.25 -20.73
N THR A 300 4.16 7.27 -21.99
CA THR A 300 3.22 6.37 -22.64
C THR A 300 3.86 4.98 -22.67
N THR A 301 4.05 4.41 -21.49
CA THR A 301 4.28 2.98 -21.33
C THR A 301 2.88 2.38 -21.40
N PRO A 302 2.56 1.60 -22.44
CA PRO A 302 1.25 0.97 -22.58
C PRO A 302 1.14 -0.15 -21.55
N GLY A 303 0.81 0.21 -20.32
CA GLY A 303 0.69 -0.74 -19.21
C GLY A 303 0.18 -0.04 -17.94
N PRO A 304 -0.52 -0.78 -17.06
CA PRO A 304 -1.04 -0.20 -15.82
C PRO A 304 0.13 0.14 -14.88
N ASP A 305 0.16 1.39 -14.38
CA ASP A 305 1.20 1.85 -13.45
C ASP A 305 0.81 1.48 -12.01
N MET A 306 1.77 1.00 -11.22
CA MET A 306 1.56 0.71 -9.79
C MET A 306 1.02 1.92 -9.03
N ALA A 307 1.33 3.13 -9.51
CA ALA A 307 0.82 4.38 -8.95
C ALA A 307 -0.73 4.46 -8.95
N ASP A 308 -1.39 3.87 -9.95
CA ASP A 308 -2.85 3.92 -10.08
C ASP A 308 -3.55 3.31 -8.86
N ILE A 309 -2.94 2.34 -8.18
CA ILE A 309 -3.53 1.68 -7.00
C ILE A 309 -3.58 2.59 -5.76
N PHE A 310 -2.80 3.67 -5.75
CA PHE A 310 -2.82 4.70 -4.70
C PHE A 310 -3.20 6.06 -5.30
N GLY A 311 -4.17 6.08 -6.23
CA GLY A 311 -4.73 7.31 -6.77
C GLY A 311 -3.75 8.16 -7.59
N SER A 312 -2.69 7.52 -8.12
CA SER A 312 -1.62 8.15 -8.90
C SER A 312 -0.81 9.22 -8.14
N ILE A 313 -0.93 9.28 -6.81
CA ILE A 313 -0.12 10.17 -5.96
C ILE A 313 1.14 9.49 -5.42
N TYR A 314 1.16 8.15 -5.39
CA TYR A 314 2.18 7.35 -4.73
C TYR A 314 2.38 5.99 -5.40
N VAL A 315 3.63 5.56 -5.49
CA VAL A 315 4.01 4.17 -5.79
C VAL A 315 4.54 3.56 -4.50
N PRO A 316 4.00 2.43 -4.04
CA PRO A 316 4.47 1.75 -2.83
C PRO A 316 5.98 1.60 -2.82
N PHE A 317 6.61 2.11 -1.76
CA PHE A 317 8.05 2.10 -1.65
C PHE A 317 8.57 0.66 -1.65
N SER A 318 7.92 -0.24 -0.91
CA SER A 318 8.16 -1.68 -0.95
C SER A 318 8.13 -2.26 -2.37
N CYS A 319 7.07 -2.02 -3.14
CA CYS A 319 6.93 -2.57 -4.49
C CYS A 319 7.96 -2.01 -5.46
N ARG A 320 8.32 -0.72 -5.33
CA ARG A 320 9.37 -0.12 -6.17
C ARG A 320 10.76 -0.65 -5.82
N LEU A 321 11.04 -0.90 -4.55
CA LEU A 321 12.28 -1.56 -4.13
C LEU A 321 12.35 -2.99 -4.69
N ILE A 322 11.26 -3.74 -4.62
CA ILE A 322 11.18 -5.10 -5.18
C ILE A 322 11.39 -5.06 -6.70
N GLU A 323 10.76 -4.11 -7.41
CA GLU A 323 10.97 -3.94 -8.86
C GLU A 323 12.43 -3.67 -9.19
N GLU A 324 13.08 -2.71 -8.52
CA GLU A 324 14.49 -2.37 -8.77
C GLU A 324 15.44 -3.49 -8.35
N ALA A 325 15.14 -4.22 -7.29
CA ALA A 325 15.90 -5.40 -6.87
C ALA A 325 15.85 -6.53 -7.92
N LEU A 326 14.74 -6.66 -8.65
CA LEU A 326 14.57 -7.67 -9.69
C LEU A 326 15.13 -7.23 -11.04
N LEU A 327 15.04 -5.94 -11.39
CA LEU A 327 15.55 -5.42 -12.67
C LEU A 327 17.02 -5.07 -12.63
N ASN A 328 17.46 -4.35 -11.59
CA ASN A 328 18.76 -3.70 -11.52
C ASN A 328 19.40 -3.80 -10.11
N PRO A 329 19.71 -5.01 -9.59
CA PRO A 329 20.40 -5.17 -8.30
C PRO A 329 21.62 -4.24 -8.10
N PRO A 330 22.52 -4.05 -9.10
CA PRO A 330 23.69 -3.18 -8.93
C PRO A 330 23.34 -1.70 -8.69
N LYS A 331 22.24 -1.22 -9.28
CA LYS A 331 21.74 0.14 -9.08
C LYS A 331 21.30 0.34 -7.62
N LEU A 332 20.64 -0.66 -7.05
CA LEU A 332 20.18 -0.60 -5.66
C LEU A 332 21.36 -0.69 -4.67
N SER A 333 22.38 -1.51 -4.95
CA SER A 333 23.63 -1.52 -4.16
C SER A 333 24.38 -0.18 -4.22
N THR A 334 24.40 0.47 -5.39
CA THR A 334 24.99 1.82 -5.51
C THR A 334 24.22 2.84 -4.68
N LEU A 335 22.88 2.79 -4.73
CA LEU A 335 22.03 3.67 -3.95
C LEU A 335 22.22 3.45 -2.44
N GLN A 336 22.34 2.19 -2.01
CA GLN A 336 22.64 1.82 -0.64
C GLN A 336 23.97 2.42 -0.17
N HIS A 337 25.03 2.29 -0.96
CA HIS A 337 26.32 2.93 -0.66
C HIS A 337 26.22 4.45 -0.55
N GLU A 338 25.46 5.11 -1.44
CA GLU A 338 25.23 6.55 -1.35
C GLU A 338 24.51 6.93 -0.04
N LEU A 339 23.53 6.13 0.39
CA LEU A 339 22.80 6.36 1.63
C LEU A 339 23.69 6.18 2.87
N ILE A 340 24.54 5.14 2.89
CA ILE A 340 25.52 4.90 3.96
C ILE A 340 26.51 6.07 4.04
N GLN A 341 27.06 6.51 2.90
CA GLN A 341 27.99 7.65 2.86
C GLN A 341 27.36 8.95 3.34
N ARG A 342 26.06 9.13 3.09
CA ARG A 342 25.33 10.28 3.58
C ARG A 342 25.00 10.17 5.07
N GLY A 343 25.01 8.97 5.65
CA GLY A 343 24.71 8.72 7.06
C GLY A 343 23.21 8.55 7.36
N TYR A 344 22.42 8.04 6.40
CA TYR A 344 21.01 7.74 6.66
C TYR A 344 20.88 6.51 7.59
N PRO A 345 20.09 6.61 8.68
CA PRO A 345 19.84 5.46 9.55
C PRO A 345 19.20 4.29 8.80
N GLY A 346 19.63 3.06 9.10
CA GLY A 346 19.11 1.84 8.47
C GLY A 346 19.52 1.61 7.01
N ALA A 347 20.40 2.44 6.45
CA ALA A 347 20.87 2.29 5.07
C ALA A 347 21.61 0.96 4.82
N GLU A 348 22.29 0.42 5.83
CA GLU A 348 23.02 -0.85 5.73
C GLU A 348 22.09 -2.04 5.48
N ASP A 349 20.86 -1.99 5.97
CA ASP A 349 19.89 -3.07 5.85
C ASP A 349 18.95 -2.93 4.64
N LEU A 350 19.10 -1.87 3.83
CA LEU A 350 18.19 -1.57 2.72
C LEU A 350 18.14 -2.69 1.67
N PHE A 351 19.30 -3.29 1.34
CA PHE A 351 19.38 -4.29 0.28
C PHE A 351 20.54 -5.26 0.49
N SER A 352 20.29 -6.54 0.20
CA SER A 352 21.30 -7.57 0.12
C SER A 352 20.94 -8.53 -1.02
N HIS A 353 21.92 -8.87 -1.86
CA HIS A 353 21.74 -9.81 -2.95
C HIS A 353 22.72 -10.97 -2.83
N ARG A 354 22.19 -12.19 -2.90
CA ARG A 354 22.99 -13.42 -2.93
C ARG A 354 22.62 -14.20 -4.17
N SER A 355 23.57 -14.41 -5.06
CA SER A 355 23.43 -15.32 -6.20
C SER A 355 23.98 -16.69 -5.81
N SER A 356 23.12 -17.69 -5.78
CA SER A 356 23.56 -19.09 -5.65
C SER A 356 24.23 -19.48 -6.96
N GLY A 357 25.55 -19.69 -6.96
CA GLY A 357 26.36 -20.03 -8.14
C GLY A 357 26.08 -21.40 -8.78
N VAL A 358 24.92 -22.02 -8.51
CA VAL A 358 24.51 -23.28 -9.13
C VAL A 358 23.93 -22.96 -10.51
N SER A 359 24.82 -22.76 -11.46
CA SER A 359 24.51 -22.71 -12.89
C SER A 359 24.16 -24.10 -13.42
N THR A 360 23.17 -24.77 -12.84
CA THR A 360 22.49 -25.86 -13.56
C THR A 360 21.64 -25.19 -14.61
N ARG A 361 22.19 -25.11 -15.82
CA ARG A 361 21.53 -24.69 -17.06
C ARG A 361 20.43 -25.69 -17.41
N ALA A 362 19.45 -25.84 -16.53
CA ALA A 362 18.19 -26.48 -16.88
C ALA A 362 17.58 -25.57 -17.94
N GLN A 363 17.43 -26.11 -19.15
CA GLN A 363 16.69 -25.48 -20.23
C GLN A 363 15.24 -25.35 -19.79
N TYR A 364 14.94 -24.29 -19.06
CA TYR A 364 13.57 -23.93 -18.74
C TYR A 364 12.93 -23.39 -20.01
N HIS A 365 12.08 -24.21 -20.60
CA HIS A 365 11.23 -23.85 -21.74
C HIS A 365 10.10 -22.88 -21.35
N ASP A 366 9.94 -22.54 -20.07
CA ASP A 366 8.97 -21.55 -19.63
C ASP A 366 9.65 -20.17 -19.51
N ASN A 367 9.23 -19.25 -20.35
CA ASN A 367 9.77 -17.89 -20.45
C ASN A 367 9.35 -17.00 -19.25
N GLN A 368 8.82 -17.60 -18.18
CA GLN A 368 8.21 -16.93 -17.02
C GLN A 368 8.95 -17.24 -15.73
N GLN A 369 9.49 -16.20 -15.08
CA GLN A 369 10.23 -16.32 -13.83
C GLN A 369 9.30 -16.40 -12.63
N SER A 370 9.45 -17.44 -11.80
CA SER A 370 8.67 -17.63 -10.59
C SER A 370 9.36 -17.00 -9.38
N ILE A 371 8.71 -16.00 -8.79
CA ILE A 371 9.27 -15.15 -7.72
C ILE A 371 8.40 -15.31 -6.47
N LEU A 372 8.98 -15.73 -5.36
CA LEU A 372 8.33 -15.74 -4.06
C LEU A 372 8.69 -14.46 -3.30
N VAL A 373 7.69 -13.65 -2.97
CA VAL A 373 7.82 -12.43 -2.15
C VAL A 373 7.29 -12.72 -0.76
N VAL A 374 8.18 -12.67 0.23
CA VAL A 374 7.86 -12.87 1.64
C VAL A 374 7.87 -11.51 2.33
N PHE A 375 6.72 -11.07 2.85
CA PHE A 375 6.61 -9.84 3.63
C PHE A 375 6.65 -10.17 5.11
N ILE A 376 7.79 -9.88 5.76
CA ILE A 376 8.02 -10.04 7.19
C ILE A 376 7.46 -8.81 7.90
N GLY A 377 6.51 -8.99 8.81
CA GLY A 377 5.75 -7.89 9.39
C GLY A 377 4.54 -7.47 8.53
N GLY A 378 4.25 -8.20 7.45
CA GLY A 378 3.02 -8.10 6.66
C GLY A 378 3.03 -7.02 5.58
N CYS A 379 1.97 -6.99 4.78
CA CYS A 379 1.77 -6.06 3.67
C CYS A 379 0.30 -5.66 3.52
N THR A 380 0.00 -4.67 2.71
CA THR A 380 -1.37 -4.30 2.32
C THR A 380 -1.83 -5.10 1.10
N GLN A 381 -3.14 -5.17 0.91
CA GLN A 381 -3.71 -5.78 -0.29
C GLN A 381 -3.31 -5.02 -1.57
N SER A 382 -3.16 -3.70 -1.45
CA SER A 382 -2.69 -2.84 -2.54
C SER A 382 -1.25 -3.10 -2.94
N GLU A 383 -0.34 -3.44 -2.02
CA GLU A 383 1.03 -3.87 -2.36
C GLU A 383 1.04 -5.15 -3.19
N ILE A 384 0.25 -6.14 -2.78
CA ILE A 384 0.06 -7.39 -3.52
C ILE A 384 -0.45 -7.10 -4.94
N ASN A 385 -1.47 -6.25 -5.05
CA ASN A 385 -2.06 -5.89 -6.35
C ASN A 385 -1.13 -5.03 -7.21
N ALA A 386 -0.29 -4.19 -6.62
CA ALA A 386 0.73 -3.43 -7.34
C ALA A 386 1.77 -4.36 -7.98
N LEU A 387 2.25 -5.36 -7.24
CA LEU A 387 3.17 -6.37 -7.80
C LEU A 387 2.50 -7.26 -8.86
N ARG A 388 1.22 -7.60 -8.70
CA ARG A 388 0.43 -8.26 -9.77
C ARG A 388 0.36 -7.40 -11.03
N MET A 389 0.09 -6.10 -10.89
CA MET A 389 0.07 -5.17 -12.02
C MET A 389 1.44 -5.02 -12.69
N LEU A 390 2.50 -4.99 -11.90
CA LEU A 390 3.88 -4.96 -12.39
C LEU A 390 4.21 -6.18 -13.27
N ALA A 391 3.72 -7.37 -12.91
CA ALA A 391 3.86 -8.57 -13.71
C ALA A 391 3.09 -8.51 -15.05
N LEU A 392 2.04 -7.70 -15.16
CA LEU A 392 1.26 -7.51 -16.38
C LEU A 392 1.82 -6.41 -17.30
N SER A 393 2.43 -5.36 -16.73
CA SER A 393 2.84 -4.16 -17.49
C SER A 393 4.17 -4.31 -18.23
N LYS A 394 5.07 -5.20 -17.79
CA LYS A 394 6.41 -5.37 -18.39
C LYS A 394 6.38 -6.44 -19.47
N SER A 395 6.18 -6.04 -20.72
CA SER A 395 6.12 -6.90 -21.92
C SER A 395 7.31 -7.87 -22.10
N ASN A 396 8.48 -7.55 -21.54
CA ASN A 396 9.72 -8.35 -21.66
C ASN A 396 10.02 -9.24 -20.44
N SER A 397 9.36 -9.03 -19.30
CA SER A 397 9.63 -9.76 -18.06
C SER A 397 8.35 -10.47 -17.63
N LYS A 398 8.17 -11.73 -18.05
CA LYS A 398 7.06 -12.54 -17.55
C LYS A 398 7.39 -12.93 -16.11
N TRP A 399 7.07 -12.09 -15.14
CA TRP A 399 7.15 -12.47 -13.73
C TRP A 399 5.88 -13.21 -13.33
N ARG A 400 6.02 -14.18 -12.44
CA ARG A 400 4.92 -14.79 -11.70
C ARG A 400 5.22 -14.64 -10.23
N PHE A 401 4.51 -13.73 -9.58
CA PHE A 401 4.63 -13.52 -8.15
C PHE A 401 3.80 -14.52 -7.36
N TYR A 402 4.41 -15.06 -6.32
CA TYR A 402 3.79 -15.78 -5.22
C TYR A 402 4.02 -14.95 -3.96
N PHE A 403 3.00 -14.78 -3.13
CA PHE A 403 3.07 -13.92 -1.96
C PHE A 403 2.94 -14.75 -0.69
N ALA A 404 3.82 -14.49 0.27
CA ALA A 404 3.80 -15.08 1.61
C ALA A 404 3.97 -13.99 2.67
N PRO A 405 2.92 -13.17 2.92
CA PRO A 405 2.96 -12.20 3.99
C PRO A 405 2.71 -12.85 5.35
N THR A 406 3.36 -12.37 6.41
CA THR A 406 3.04 -12.80 7.78
C THR A 406 1.64 -12.34 8.20
N ASN A 407 1.19 -11.20 7.66
CA ASN A 407 -0.20 -10.75 7.78
C ASN A 407 -0.55 -9.78 6.63
N VAL A 408 -1.85 -9.61 6.35
CA VAL A 408 -2.35 -8.59 5.43
C VAL A 408 -2.98 -7.47 6.24
N TRP A 409 -2.44 -6.26 6.14
CA TRP A 409 -2.82 -5.12 6.96
C TRP A 409 -3.68 -4.10 6.21
N THR A 410 -4.53 -3.44 6.98
CA THR A 410 -5.04 -2.09 6.70
C THR A 410 -4.46 -1.17 7.78
N HIS A 411 -4.43 0.14 7.54
CA HIS A 411 -3.99 1.11 8.56
C HIS A 411 -4.72 0.90 9.90
N THR A 412 -6.03 0.67 9.86
CA THR A 412 -6.86 0.42 11.05
C THR A 412 -6.44 -0.85 11.78
N ARG A 413 -6.30 -1.99 11.07
CA ARG A 413 -5.91 -3.25 11.71
C ARG A 413 -4.50 -3.19 12.28
N LEU A 414 -3.57 -2.53 11.60
CA LEU A 414 -2.21 -2.34 12.11
C LEU A 414 -2.22 -1.54 13.42
N LEU A 415 -2.97 -0.43 13.47
CA LEU A 415 -3.07 0.38 14.69
C LEU A 415 -3.78 -0.36 15.83
N GLN A 416 -4.82 -1.13 15.53
CA GLN A 416 -5.52 -1.98 16.51
C GLN A 416 -4.58 -3.04 17.10
N GLU A 417 -3.79 -3.70 16.26
CA GLU A 417 -2.82 -4.71 16.72
C GLU A 417 -1.74 -4.08 17.61
N ILE A 418 -1.25 -2.89 17.26
CA ILE A 418 -0.31 -2.15 18.10
C ILE A 418 -0.95 -1.80 19.45
N GLU A 419 -2.21 -1.39 19.45
CA GLU A 419 -2.94 -1.06 20.67
C GLU A 419 -3.05 -2.27 21.61
N THR A 420 -3.39 -3.45 21.08
CA THR A 420 -3.64 -4.67 21.85
C THR A 420 -2.39 -5.50 22.16
N ALA A 421 -1.27 -5.29 21.46
CA ALA A 421 -0.03 -6.01 21.70
C ALA A 421 0.43 -5.89 23.17
N GLN A 422 0.74 -7.02 23.82
CA GLN A 422 1.12 -7.05 25.24
C GLN A 422 2.56 -6.63 25.48
#